data_AF-A0A0A3YR06-F1
#
_entry.id   AF-A0A0A3YR06-F1
#
_cell.length_a   1.000
_cell.length_b   1.000
_cell.length_c   1.000
_cell.angle_alpha   90.00
_cell.angle_beta   90.00
_cell.angle_gamma   90.00
#
_symmetry.space_group_name_H-M   'P 1'
#
loop_
_entity.id
_entity.type
_entity.pdbx_description
1 polymer ?
#
loop_
_entity_poly.entity_id
_entity_poly.type
_entity_poly.pdbx_seq_one_letter_code
_entity_poly.pdbx_strand_id
1 'polypeptide(L)'
;MKQIARSDLRSMSEQAANAVRLRSHRTLHEELSDPVQRLAIAMEPGTYIRPHRHPQTWELLTPLKGRFVVLQFDESGKVTQRTLLGDEVLVQEMPAFTWHAVLSLDEGGVIFEVKHGPYQALTEEDCQQWAPPEGGEGTKEVMAWYATAKPGERFPG
;
A
#
# COMPACT_ATOMS: atom_id res chain seq x y z
N MET A 1 -8.79 -17.79 -18.46
CA MET A 1 -8.70 -17.90 -16.99
C MET A 1 -7.45 -17.15 -16.55
N LYS A 2 -7.55 -16.21 -15.60
CA LYS A 2 -6.41 -15.44 -15.09
C LYS A 2 -6.02 -15.97 -13.70
N GLN A 3 -4.74 -16.17 -13.44
CA GLN A 3 -4.24 -16.78 -12.19
C GLN A 3 -2.94 -16.11 -11.75
N ILE A 4 -2.69 -16.10 -10.44
CA ILE A 4 -1.41 -15.73 -9.83
C ILE A 4 -0.94 -16.94 -9.03
N ALA A 5 0.11 -17.60 -9.51
CA ALA A 5 0.73 -18.74 -8.86
C ALA A 5 1.88 -18.30 -7.93
N ARG A 6 2.32 -19.20 -7.05
CA ARG A 6 3.47 -18.93 -6.16
C ARG A 6 4.76 -18.58 -6.90
N SER A 7 4.99 -19.18 -8.08
CA SER A 7 6.14 -18.85 -8.95
C SER A 7 6.10 -17.39 -9.42
N ASP A 8 4.90 -16.85 -9.64
CA ASP A 8 4.73 -15.48 -10.09
C ASP A 8 5.12 -14.50 -8.98
N LEU A 9 4.80 -14.82 -7.72
CA LEU A 9 5.18 -14.00 -6.57
C LEU A 9 6.71 -13.85 -6.46
N ARG A 10 7.47 -14.92 -6.74
CA ARG A 10 8.94 -14.84 -6.77
C ARG A 10 9.42 -13.91 -7.87
N SER A 11 8.93 -14.08 -9.10
CA SER A 11 9.34 -13.22 -10.22
C SER A 11 8.96 -11.76 -9.99
N MET A 12 7.78 -11.50 -9.41
CA MET A 12 7.36 -10.13 -9.07
C MET A 12 8.27 -9.49 -8.02
N SER A 13 8.69 -10.24 -7.00
CA SER A 13 9.65 -9.81 -5.98
C SER A 13 11.03 -9.50 -6.60
N GLU A 14 11.54 -10.35 -7.48
CA GLU A 14 12.79 -10.11 -8.21
C GLU A 14 12.70 -8.83 -9.07
N GLN A 15 11.57 -8.61 -9.76
CA GLN A 15 11.32 -7.38 -10.52
C GLN A 15 11.25 -6.16 -9.61
N ALA A 16 10.59 -6.28 -8.46
CA ALA A 16 10.47 -5.21 -7.47
C ALA A 16 11.84 -4.81 -6.93
N ALA A 17 12.69 -5.78 -6.53
CA ALA A 17 14.04 -5.54 -6.01
C ALA A 17 14.97 -4.80 -7.00
N ASN A 18 14.71 -4.90 -8.31
CA ASN A 18 15.48 -4.20 -9.34
C ASN A 18 14.84 -2.87 -9.79
N ALA A 19 13.65 -2.54 -9.29
CA ALA A 19 12.95 -1.29 -9.62
C ALA A 19 13.37 -0.16 -8.67
N VAL A 20 13.45 1.07 -9.18
CA VAL A 20 13.80 2.26 -8.39
C VAL A 20 12.88 2.45 -7.18
N ARG A 21 11.59 2.13 -7.34
CA ARG A 21 10.55 2.27 -6.30
C ARG A 21 10.41 1.02 -5.42
N LEU A 22 11.23 0.00 -5.65
CA LEU A 22 11.21 -1.28 -4.93
C LEU A 22 9.88 -2.04 -5.01
N ARG A 23 9.07 -1.76 -6.05
CA ARG A 23 7.79 -2.43 -6.27
C ARG A 23 7.50 -2.76 -7.73
N SER A 24 6.72 -3.81 -7.93
CA SER A 24 6.19 -4.25 -9.23
C SER A 24 4.70 -4.58 -9.12
N HIS A 25 3.96 -4.49 -10.22
CA HIS A 25 2.51 -4.71 -10.24
C HIS A 25 2.15 -5.76 -11.29
N ARG A 26 1.14 -6.58 -10.98
CA ARG A 26 0.50 -7.48 -11.94
C ARG A 26 -1.01 -7.32 -11.86
N THR A 27 -1.61 -6.83 -12.93
CA THR A 27 -3.05 -6.58 -13.03
C THR A 27 -3.79 -7.82 -13.51
N LEU A 28 -5.02 -8.02 -13.02
CA LEU A 28 -5.97 -9.02 -13.53
C LEU A 28 -7.12 -8.41 -14.33
N HIS A 29 -7.36 -7.10 -14.15
CA HIS A 29 -8.23 -6.33 -15.04
C HIS A 29 -7.54 -6.13 -16.40
N GLU A 30 -8.31 -5.97 -17.46
CA GLU A 30 -7.79 -5.82 -18.83
C GLU A 30 -7.43 -4.37 -19.13
N GLU A 31 -8.35 -3.46 -18.84
CA GLU A 31 -8.19 -2.04 -19.09
C GLU A 31 -8.24 -1.26 -17.77
N LEU A 32 -7.58 -0.10 -17.75
CA LEU A 32 -7.69 0.83 -16.64
C LEU A 32 -9.11 1.39 -16.48
N SER A 33 -9.96 1.28 -17.52
CA SER A 33 -11.37 1.64 -17.48
C SER A 33 -12.28 0.54 -16.91
N ASP A 34 -11.76 -0.67 -16.63
CA ASP A 34 -12.55 -1.75 -16.05
C ASP A 34 -13.22 -1.30 -14.74
N PRO A 35 -14.49 -1.67 -14.50
CA PRO A 35 -15.26 -1.21 -13.33
C PRO A 35 -14.72 -1.75 -12.00
N VAL A 36 -13.84 -2.75 -12.04
CA VAL A 36 -13.18 -3.31 -10.87
C VAL A 36 -11.70 -3.55 -11.17
N GLN A 37 -10.85 -2.84 -10.45
CA GLN A 37 -9.41 -2.98 -10.47
C GLN A 37 -9.02 -4.11 -9.52
N ARG A 38 -8.25 -5.07 -10.04
CA ARG A 38 -7.71 -6.24 -9.33
C ARG A 38 -6.23 -6.34 -9.67
N LEU A 39 -5.35 -6.29 -8.68
CA LEU A 39 -3.91 -6.32 -8.92
C LEU A 39 -3.14 -6.90 -7.74
N ALA A 40 -2.05 -7.59 -8.03
CA ALA A 40 -1.03 -7.93 -7.05
C ALA A 40 0.12 -6.93 -7.13
N ILE A 41 0.67 -6.55 -5.98
CA ILE A 41 1.75 -5.59 -5.85
C ILE A 41 2.84 -6.26 -5.01
N ALA A 42 3.99 -6.52 -5.62
CA ALA A 42 5.18 -6.93 -4.87
C ALA A 42 5.85 -5.68 -4.33
N MET A 43 6.19 -5.69 -3.03
CA MET A 43 6.75 -4.56 -2.31
C MET A 43 7.92 -5.07 -1.48
N GLU A 44 9.15 -4.73 -1.87
CA GLU A 44 10.32 -5.04 -1.05
C GLU A 44 10.43 -4.06 0.13
N PRO A 45 11.07 -4.47 1.24
CA PRO A 45 11.45 -3.54 2.31
C PRO A 45 12.16 -2.31 1.73
N GLY A 46 11.69 -1.11 2.12
CA GLY A 46 12.14 0.16 1.54
C GLY A 46 11.21 0.73 0.46
N THR A 47 10.14 0.01 0.08
CA THR A 47 9.05 0.58 -0.71
C THR A 47 8.33 1.66 0.10
N TYR A 48 8.45 2.91 -0.34
CA TYR A 48 7.71 4.02 0.26
C TYR A 48 6.34 4.19 -0.40
N ILE A 49 5.29 4.16 0.42
CA ILE A 49 3.93 4.56 0.04
C ILE A 49 3.56 5.77 0.90
N ARG A 50 3.43 6.93 0.26
CA ARG A 50 2.95 8.15 0.91
C ARG A 50 1.53 7.91 1.45
N PRO A 51 1.17 8.42 2.64
CA PRO A 51 -0.19 8.26 3.12
C PRO A 51 -1.15 8.97 2.18
N HIS A 52 -2.19 8.28 1.77
CA HIS A 52 -3.13 8.75 0.74
C HIS A 52 -4.54 8.25 1.03
N ARG A 53 -5.50 8.73 0.25
CA ARG A 53 -6.88 8.25 0.28
C ARG A 53 -7.42 8.01 -1.12
N HIS A 54 -8.50 7.25 -1.19
CA HIS A 54 -9.29 7.06 -2.41
C HIS A 54 -10.71 7.61 -2.20
N PRO A 55 -11.02 8.85 -2.62
CA PRO A 55 -12.36 9.43 -2.48
C PRO A 55 -13.46 8.67 -3.24
N GLN A 56 -13.10 8.09 -4.38
CA GLN A 56 -14.02 7.48 -5.34
C GLN A 56 -14.36 6.03 -5.03
N THR A 57 -13.62 5.36 -4.13
CA THR A 57 -13.75 3.91 -3.95
C THR A 57 -13.22 3.44 -2.60
N TRP A 58 -13.79 2.33 -2.13
CA TRP A 58 -13.20 1.52 -1.07
C TRP A 58 -11.98 0.76 -1.61
N GLU A 59 -11.13 0.28 -0.71
CA GLU A 59 -9.96 -0.53 -1.05
C GLU A 59 -9.89 -1.76 -0.15
N LEU A 60 -9.77 -2.94 -0.78
CA LEU A 60 -9.58 -4.22 -0.09
C LEU A 60 -8.15 -4.72 -0.31
N LEU A 61 -7.49 -5.04 0.79
CA LEU A 61 -6.13 -5.55 0.84
C LEU A 61 -6.09 -6.95 1.46
N THR A 62 -5.39 -7.87 0.81
CA THR A 62 -5.08 -9.20 1.35
C THR A 62 -3.65 -9.58 0.96
N PRO A 63 -2.83 -10.17 1.84
CA PRO A 63 -1.48 -10.60 1.47
C PRO A 63 -1.54 -11.92 0.72
N LEU A 64 -0.78 -12.02 -0.37
CA LEU A 64 -0.48 -13.28 -1.04
C LEU A 64 0.80 -13.93 -0.46
N LYS A 65 1.72 -13.10 0.05
CA LYS A 65 2.94 -13.51 0.76
C LYS A 65 3.44 -12.38 1.66
N GLY A 66 3.97 -12.70 2.84
CA GLY A 66 4.61 -11.76 3.75
C GLY A 66 3.62 -10.94 4.58
N ARG A 67 4.17 -10.09 5.44
CA ARG A 67 3.44 -9.23 6.38
C ARG A 67 3.60 -7.76 6.03
N PHE A 68 2.56 -6.99 6.33
CA PHE A 68 2.48 -5.56 6.05
C PHE A 68 1.92 -4.81 7.25
N VAL A 69 2.47 -3.64 7.54
CA VAL A 69 1.81 -2.67 8.41
C VAL A 69 0.88 -1.83 7.54
N VAL A 70 -0.40 -1.79 7.88
CA VAL A 70 -1.37 -0.85 7.33
C VAL A 70 -1.71 0.15 8.42
N LEU A 71 -1.35 1.42 8.20
CA LEU A 71 -1.71 2.52 9.09
C LEU A 71 -2.90 3.26 8.49
N GLN A 72 -3.85 3.64 9.33
CA GLN A 72 -4.89 4.61 8.99
C GLN A 72 -4.70 5.89 9.80
N PHE A 73 -5.11 7.02 9.23
CA PHE A 73 -4.92 8.34 9.81
C PHE A 73 -6.23 9.12 9.84
N ASP A 74 -6.31 10.11 10.72
CA ASP A 74 -7.27 11.21 10.58
C ASP A 74 -6.73 12.30 9.65
N GLU A 75 -7.56 13.31 9.35
CA GLU A 75 -7.19 14.45 8.50
C GLU A 75 -5.92 15.19 8.98
N SER A 76 -5.60 15.12 10.27
CA SER A 76 -4.45 15.80 10.87
C SER A 76 -3.16 14.97 10.86
N GLY A 77 -3.18 13.77 10.26
CA GLY A 77 -2.06 12.85 10.24
C GLY A 77 -1.86 12.05 11.53
N LYS A 78 -2.84 12.04 12.44
CA LYS A 78 -2.77 11.20 13.64
C LYS A 78 -3.18 9.78 13.29
N VAL A 79 -2.40 8.79 13.71
CA VAL A 79 -2.72 7.37 13.52
C VAL A 79 -4.01 7.05 14.27
N THR A 80 -5.01 6.55 13.56
CA THR A 80 -6.28 6.10 14.14
C THR A 80 -6.31 4.58 14.30
N GLN A 81 -5.64 3.86 13.40
CA GLN A 81 -5.56 2.40 13.43
C GLN A 81 -4.22 1.91 12.90
N ARG A 82 -3.75 0.79 13.48
CA ARG A 82 -2.59 0.04 13.01
C ARG A 82 -2.99 -1.42 12.85
N THR A 83 -2.85 -1.95 11.65
CA THR A 83 -3.11 -3.36 11.35
C THR A 83 -1.81 -4.03 10.92
N LEU A 84 -1.57 -5.25 11.40
CA LEU A 84 -0.54 -6.15 10.87
C LEU A 84 -1.24 -7.14 9.92
N LEU A 85 -1.24 -6.81 8.63
CA LEU A 85 -1.85 -7.62 7.58
C LEU A 85 -0.89 -8.76 7.20
N GLY A 86 -1.39 -9.99 7.10
CA GLY A 86 -0.59 -11.21 6.82
C GLY A 86 -0.10 -11.92 8.08
N ASP A 87 -0.57 -11.47 9.24
CA ASP A 87 -0.41 -12.14 10.53
C ASP A 87 -1.81 -12.49 11.06
N GLU A 88 -2.27 -11.84 12.14
CA GLU A 88 -3.63 -12.06 12.66
C GLU A 88 -4.74 -11.60 11.70
N VAL A 89 -4.52 -10.52 10.94
CA VAL A 89 -5.48 -10.01 9.96
C VAL A 89 -5.07 -10.47 8.57
N LEU A 90 -5.95 -11.20 7.88
CA LEU A 90 -5.67 -11.71 6.53
C LEU A 90 -6.34 -10.89 5.43
N VAL A 91 -7.43 -10.17 5.74
CA VAL A 91 -8.14 -9.32 4.78
C VAL A 91 -8.58 -8.05 5.50
N GLN A 92 -8.36 -6.89 4.88
CA GLN A 92 -8.83 -5.61 5.38
C GLN A 92 -9.47 -4.83 4.23
N GLU A 93 -10.70 -4.37 4.45
CA GLU A 93 -11.35 -3.40 3.56
C GLU A 93 -11.40 -2.04 4.27
N MET A 94 -11.08 -0.98 3.53
CA MET A 94 -11.12 0.40 3.98
C MET A 94 -12.16 1.15 3.14
N PRO A 95 -13.10 1.88 3.76
CA PRO A 95 -14.07 2.67 3.01
C PRO A 95 -13.36 3.80 2.25
N ALA A 96 -14.07 4.36 1.27
CA ALA A 96 -13.63 5.56 0.59
C ALA A 96 -13.26 6.68 1.60
N PHE A 97 -12.37 7.57 1.18
CA PHE A 97 -11.80 8.65 1.99
C PHE A 97 -10.92 8.24 3.17
N THR A 98 -10.67 6.95 3.40
CA THR A 98 -9.74 6.51 4.46
C THR A 98 -8.31 6.92 4.12
N TRP A 99 -7.70 7.78 4.94
CA TRP A 99 -6.27 8.05 4.86
C TRP A 99 -5.50 6.84 5.35
N HIS A 100 -4.61 6.29 4.52
CA HIS A 100 -3.85 5.11 4.88
C HIS A 100 -2.47 5.06 4.22
N ALA A 101 -1.58 4.26 4.80
CA ALA A 101 -0.27 3.93 4.25
C ALA A 101 0.04 2.45 4.49
N VAL A 102 0.88 1.87 3.63
CA VAL A 102 1.28 0.47 3.70
C VAL A 102 2.80 0.35 3.72
N LEU A 103 3.33 -0.45 4.64
CA LEU A 103 4.75 -0.79 4.74
C LEU A 103 4.92 -2.32 4.67
N SER A 104 5.73 -2.79 3.73
CA SER A 104 6.14 -4.21 3.68
C SER A 104 7.20 -4.50 4.74
N LEU A 105 7.01 -5.58 5.51
CA LEU A 105 7.95 -6.00 6.56
C LEU A 105 8.89 -7.13 6.12
N ASP A 106 8.45 -7.95 5.16
CA ASP A 106 9.16 -9.16 4.76
C ASP A 106 9.64 -9.07 3.31
N GLU A 107 10.83 -9.60 3.03
CA GLU A 107 11.36 -9.71 1.67
C GLU A 107 10.47 -10.56 0.76
N GLY A 108 10.23 -10.06 -0.45
CA GLY A 108 9.29 -10.62 -1.40
C GLY A 108 7.86 -10.64 -0.89
N GLY A 109 7.47 -9.64 -0.10
CA GLY A 109 6.08 -9.38 0.24
C GLY A 109 5.26 -9.07 -1.00
N VAL A 110 4.10 -9.71 -1.13
CA VAL A 110 3.13 -9.42 -2.19
C VAL A 110 1.75 -9.24 -1.59
N ILE A 111 1.14 -8.08 -1.83
CA ILE A 111 -0.24 -7.75 -1.45
C ILE A 111 -1.14 -7.82 -2.67
N PHE A 112 -2.39 -8.24 -2.50
CA PHE A 112 -3.42 -8.18 -3.52
C PHE A 112 -4.44 -7.12 -3.12
N GLU A 113 -4.73 -6.25 -4.08
CA GLU A 113 -5.60 -5.10 -3.94
C GLU A 113 -6.82 -5.25 -4.87
N VAL A 114 -7.98 -4.88 -4.34
CA VAL A 114 -9.22 -4.74 -5.11
C VAL A 114 -9.85 -3.39 -4.79
N LYS A 115 -10.28 -2.67 -5.84
CA LYS A 115 -11.06 -1.44 -5.72
C LYS A 115 -11.95 -1.23 -6.94
N HIS A 116 -12.94 -0.34 -6.84
CA HIS A 116 -13.70 0.06 -8.02
C HIS A 116 -12.80 0.82 -8.98
N GLY A 117 -12.99 0.53 -10.26
CA GLY A 117 -12.47 1.37 -11.33
C GLY A 117 -13.53 2.38 -11.81
N PRO A 118 -13.20 3.17 -12.84
CA PRO A 118 -11.92 3.19 -13.55
C PRO A 118 -10.77 3.63 -12.63
N TYR A 119 -9.53 3.26 -12.99
CA TYR A 119 -8.34 3.76 -12.31
C TYR A 119 -8.33 5.29 -12.32
N GLN A 120 -8.12 5.86 -11.14
CA GLN A 120 -7.92 7.29 -10.96
C GLN A 120 -6.58 7.48 -10.25
N ALA A 121 -5.71 8.26 -10.87
CA ALA A 121 -4.44 8.63 -10.26
C ALA A 121 -4.69 9.51 -9.04
N LEU A 122 -3.89 9.32 -8.00
CA LEU A 122 -3.92 10.17 -6.82
C LEU A 122 -3.53 11.60 -7.19
N THR A 123 -4.30 12.56 -6.69
CA THR A 123 -3.94 13.97 -6.73
C THR A 123 -3.15 14.34 -5.48
N GLU A 124 -2.55 15.54 -5.48
CA GLU A 124 -1.84 16.03 -4.29
C GLU A 124 -2.80 16.24 -3.09
N GLU A 125 -4.08 16.57 -3.34
CA GLU A 125 -5.11 16.70 -2.30
C GLU A 125 -5.51 15.36 -1.67
N ASP A 126 -5.21 14.26 -2.37
CA ASP A 126 -5.44 12.89 -1.90
C ASP A 126 -4.19 12.27 -1.29
N CYS A 127 -3.14 13.07 -1.06
CA CYS A 127 -1.94 12.70 -0.31
C CYS A 127 -1.81 13.57 0.94
N GLN A 128 -1.34 12.98 2.04
CA GLN A 128 -1.07 13.72 3.27
C GLN A 128 0.15 14.66 3.07
N GLN A 129 -0.06 15.96 3.25
CA GLN A 129 0.94 17.00 2.98
C GLN A 129 2.13 16.98 3.95
N TRP A 130 1.94 16.46 5.17
CA TRP A 130 3.03 16.31 6.14
C TRP A 130 4.07 15.28 5.70
N ALA A 131 3.68 14.31 4.87
CA ALA A 131 4.57 13.28 4.38
C ALA A 131 5.21 13.71 3.06
N PRO A 132 6.52 13.49 2.86
CA PRO A 132 7.21 13.89 1.65
C PRO A 132 6.68 13.13 0.42
N PRO A 133 6.77 13.72 -0.78
CA PRO A 133 6.52 13.01 -2.03
C PRO A 133 7.50 11.84 -2.21
N GLU A 134 7.12 10.86 -3.02
CA GLU A 134 8.00 9.72 -3.30
C GLU A 134 9.33 10.17 -3.93
N GLY A 135 10.44 9.64 -3.41
CA GLY A 135 11.79 10.07 -3.77
C GLY A 135 12.25 11.37 -3.09
N GLY A 136 11.40 12.02 -2.29
CA GLY A 136 11.75 13.17 -1.49
C GLY A 136 12.64 12.84 -0.29
N GLU A 137 13.28 13.87 0.25
CA GLU A 137 14.00 13.81 1.53
C GLU A 137 13.01 13.50 2.67
N GLY A 138 13.43 12.72 3.67
CA GLY A 138 12.58 12.32 4.80
C GLY A 138 11.79 11.02 4.61
N THR A 139 11.78 10.42 3.40
CA THR A 139 11.00 9.20 3.12
C THR A 139 11.45 8.00 3.97
N LYS A 140 12.75 7.90 4.27
CA LYS A 140 13.30 6.82 5.11
C LYS A 140 12.86 6.94 6.56
N GLU A 141 12.84 8.16 7.08
CA GLU A 141 12.42 8.51 8.43
C GLU A 141 10.94 8.21 8.63
N VAL A 142 10.10 8.55 7.64
CA VAL A 142 8.66 8.23 7.65
C VAL A 142 8.44 6.72 7.62
N MET A 143 9.16 5.95 6.78
CA MET A 143 9.06 4.48 6.77
C MET A 143 9.52 3.84 8.09
N ALA A 144 10.61 4.35 8.68
CA ALA A 144 11.07 3.88 9.98
C ALA A 144 10.02 4.15 11.08
N TRP A 145 9.35 5.30 11.02
CA TRP A 145 8.23 5.61 11.90
C TRP A 145 7.05 4.67 11.64
N TYR A 146 6.64 4.42 10.38
CA TYR A 146 5.54 3.50 10.08
C TYR A 146 5.69 2.12 10.73
N ALA A 147 6.92 1.59 10.79
CA ALA A 147 7.18 0.29 11.38
C ALA A 147 6.76 0.21 12.86
N THR A 148 6.83 1.34 13.58
CA THR A 148 6.68 1.40 15.04
C THR A 148 5.51 2.24 15.53
N ALA A 149 4.92 3.08 14.66
CA ALA A 149 3.85 4.01 14.99
C ALA A 149 2.64 3.31 15.62
N LYS A 150 2.01 3.97 16.60
CA LYS A 150 0.84 3.47 17.33
C LYS A 150 -0.35 4.42 17.21
N PRO A 151 -1.60 3.91 17.37
CA PRO A 151 -2.78 4.76 17.46
C PRO A 151 -2.61 5.89 18.48
N GLY A 152 -2.97 7.12 18.08
CA GLY A 152 -2.81 8.33 18.86
C GLY A 152 -1.54 9.14 18.54
N GLU A 153 -0.55 8.54 17.87
CA GLU A 153 0.70 9.22 17.51
C GLU A 153 0.58 10.00 16.20
N ARG A 154 1.47 10.97 16.02
CA ARG A 154 1.73 11.69 14.76
C ARG A 154 3.21 11.54 14.41
N PHE A 155 3.54 11.69 13.13
CA PHE A 155 4.95 11.78 12.74
C PHE A 155 5.59 12.99 13.45
N PRO A 156 6.72 12.79 14.16
CA PRO A 156 7.29 13.83 15.03
C PRO A 156 8.17 14.86 14.29
N GLY A 157 8.39 14.69 12.98
CA GLY A 157 9.26 15.54 12.16
C GLY A 157 8.59 16.81 11.66
#